data_AF-A0A519KA14-F1
#
_entry.id   AF-A0A519KA14-F1
#
_cell.length_a   1.000
_cell.length_b   1.000
_cell.length_c   1.000
_cell.angle_alpha   90.00
_cell.angle_beta   90.00
_cell.angle_gamma   90.00
#
_symmetry.space_group_name_H-M   'P 1'
#
loop_
_entity.id
_entity.type
_entity.pdbx_description
1 polymer ?
#
loop_
_entity_poly.entity_id
_entity_poly.type
_entity_poly.pdbx_seq_one_letter_code
_entity_poly.pdbx_strand_id
1 'polypeptide(L)'
;ADGTSWMAMYALNMMRIAMELAQYYQVYEDMAIKFFEHYLYIAEAMENMGEDKEGLWNEEDGFFYDVLQLANGESVTLRLRSIVGLIPLFAVEIIDHHLLEKMPNFQARMDWVLKNKPELANLVSHWDEEGSGRKHLMSILRKTRLKKVLTRMLDEKEFLSSYGIRAMSKVYEENPFVFTVHGNKNVVYYTPAESDSRMFGGNSNWRGPIWFPINFLIVESLQRFHFYYGNSLKVDFPTGSGEQKNLDEVASNISNRLCSIFLKDESGQRAFNGGNYKFNYDPNFKDYITFFEYFHGDNGRGVGASHQTGWTATVAKLMKPRLG
;
A
#
# COMPACT_ATOMS: atom_id res chain seq x y z
N ALA A 1 -0.17 -8.65 -10.28
CA ALA A 1 -0.93 -7.59 -9.61
C ALA A 1 -0.03 -6.46 -9.15
N ASP A 2 1.15 -6.74 -8.59
CA ASP A 2 2.14 -5.74 -8.18
C ASP A 2 2.58 -4.82 -9.33
N GLY A 3 3.07 -5.37 -10.45
CA GLY A 3 3.59 -4.58 -11.58
C GLY A 3 2.56 -3.60 -12.13
N THR A 4 1.33 -4.06 -12.33
CA THR A 4 0.22 -3.23 -12.81
C THR A 4 -0.11 -2.10 -11.81
N SER A 5 -0.13 -2.41 -10.51
CA SER A 5 -0.44 -1.43 -9.46
C SER A 5 0.67 -0.37 -9.31
N TRP A 6 1.94 -0.79 -9.40
CA TRP A 6 3.07 0.15 -9.42
C TRP A 6 3.03 1.06 -10.64
N MET A 7 2.65 0.53 -11.81
CA MET A 7 2.50 1.34 -13.01
C MET A 7 1.33 2.31 -12.92
N ALA A 8 0.24 1.95 -12.23
CA ALA A 8 -0.86 2.87 -11.95
C ALA A 8 -0.40 4.05 -11.07
N MET A 9 0.30 3.75 -9.97
CA MET A 9 0.91 4.78 -9.11
C MET A 9 1.90 5.66 -9.88
N TYR A 10 2.78 5.04 -10.68
CA TYR A 10 3.75 5.76 -11.50
C TYR A 10 3.06 6.70 -12.49
N ALA A 11 2.04 6.23 -13.21
CA ALA A 11 1.29 7.05 -14.16
C ALA A 11 0.64 8.26 -13.45
N LEU A 12 0.01 8.05 -12.29
CA LEU A 12 -0.58 9.14 -11.51
C LEU A 12 0.47 10.14 -11.01
N ASN A 13 1.61 9.68 -10.50
CA ASN A 13 2.69 10.56 -10.05
C ASN A 13 3.25 11.40 -11.21
N MET A 14 3.47 10.77 -12.38
CA MET A 14 3.97 11.47 -13.57
C MET A 14 2.94 12.46 -14.12
N MET A 15 1.66 12.11 -14.09
CA MET A 15 0.58 13.05 -14.40
C MET A 15 0.64 14.25 -13.46
N ARG A 16 0.74 14.05 -12.15
CA ARG A 16 0.83 15.16 -11.19
C ARG A 16 2.04 16.05 -11.44
N ILE A 17 3.22 15.47 -11.64
CA ILE A 17 4.44 16.23 -11.99
C ILE A 17 4.23 17.05 -13.26
N ALA A 18 3.63 16.45 -14.30
CA ALA A 18 3.35 17.16 -15.55
C ALA A 18 2.35 18.31 -15.36
N MET A 19 1.32 18.13 -14.53
CA MET A 19 0.36 19.19 -14.21
C MET A 19 1.00 20.37 -13.48
N GLU A 20 1.92 20.11 -12.55
CA GLU A 20 2.68 21.16 -11.86
C GLU A 20 3.59 21.92 -12.83
N LEU A 21 4.28 21.20 -13.73
CA LEU A 21 5.12 21.83 -14.75
C LEU A 21 4.30 22.62 -15.78
N ALA A 22 3.09 22.17 -16.09
CA ALA A 22 2.16 22.86 -16.98
C ALA A 22 1.73 24.24 -16.46
N GLN A 23 1.85 24.49 -15.14
CA GLN A 23 1.62 25.83 -14.56
C GLN A 23 2.64 26.87 -15.03
N TYR A 24 3.80 26.44 -15.51
CA TYR A 24 4.87 27.29 -16.00
C TYR A 24 5.06 27.17 -17.51
N TYR A 25 4.90 25.97 -18.06
CA TYR A 25 5.09 25.68 -19.48
C TYR A 25 3.96 24.80 -20.02
N GLN A 26 3.06 25.38 -20.80
CA GLN A 26 1.84 24.71 -21.29
C GLN A 26 2.11 23.42 -22.08
N VAL A 27 3.30 23.26 -22.68
CA VAL A 27 3.69 22.02 -23.40
C VAL A 27 3.62 20.75 -22.54
N TYR A 28 3.70 20.86 -21.20
CA TYR A 28 3.56 19.70 -20.32
C TYR A 28 2.11 19.24 -20.13
N GLU A 29 1.13 20.01 -20.59
CA GLU A 29 -0.28 19.62 -20.56
C GLU A 29 -0.55 18.34 -21.36
N ASP A 30 0.08 18.20 -22.54
CA ASP A 30 0.02 16.98 -23.35
C ASP A 30 0.61 15.76 -22.61
N MET A 31 1.63 15.99 -21.78
CA MET A 31 2.24 14.94 -20.96
C MET A 31 1.30 14.52 -19.81
N ALA A 32 0.62 15.49 -19.18
CA ALA A 32 -0.39 15.20 -18.16
C ALA A 32 -1.54 14.37 -18.76
N ILE A 33 -2.03 14.75 -19.94
CA ILE A 33 -3.05 13.99 -20.69
C ILE A 33 -2.59 12.56 -20.95
N LYS A 34 -1.37 12.39 -21.46
CA LYS A 34 -0.81 11.07 -21.78
C LYS A 34 -0.79 10.16 -20.55
N PHE A 35 -0.29 10.66 -19.42
CA PHE A 35 -0.21 9.86 -18.20
C PHE A 35 -1.57 9.61 -17.55
N PHE A 36 -2.50 10.54 -17.67
CA PHE A 36 -3.90 10.32 -17.32
C PHE A 36 -4.51 9.16 -18.11
N GLU A 37 -4.37 9.15 -19.44
CA GLU A 37 -4.87 8.04 -20.26
C GLU A 37 -4.19 6.72 -19.94
N HIS A 38 -2.87 6.70 -19.74
CA HIS A 38 -2.16 5.50 -19.29
C HIS A 38 -2.72 4.95 -17.99
N TYR A 39 -2.97 5.83 -17.00
CA TYR A 39 -3.59 5.41 -15.75
C TYR A 39 -4.95 4.76 -15.98
N LEU A 40 -5.80 5.31 -16.85
CA LEU A 40 -7.11 4.73 -17.14
C LEU A 40 -7.03 3.35 -17.79
N TYR A 41 -6.15 3.17 -18.78
CA TYR A 41 -5.97 1.86 -19.41
C TYR A 41 -5.40 0.83 -18.42
N ILE A 42 -4.52 1.25 -17.52
CA ILE A 42 -4.00 0.37 -16.46
C ILE A 42 -5.13 -0.02 -15.50
N ALA A 43 -5.94 0.95 -15.06
CA ALA A 43 -7.07 0.70 -14.17
C ALA A 43 -8.10 -0.24 -14.82
N GLU A 44 -8.36 -0.09 -16.13
CA GLU A 44 -9.23 -0.97 -16.89
C GLU A 44 -8.68 -2.39 -16.94
N ALA A 45 -7.38 -2.54 -17.24
CA ALA A 45 -6.74 -3.85 -17.29
C ALA A 45 -6.68 -4.56 -15.91
N MET A 46 -6.72 -3.79 -14.81
CA MET A 46 -6.84 -4.35 -13.46
C MET A 46 -8.25 -4.86 -13.17
N GLU A 47 -9.27 -4.24 -13.76
CA GLU A 47 -10.68 -4.61 -13.60
C GLU A 47 -11.08 -5.77 -14.53
N ASN A 48 -10.59 -5.73 -15.76
CA ASN A 48 -10.96 -6.63 -16.85
C ASN A 48 -9.70 -7.18 -17.52
N MET A 49 -9.51 -8.50 -17.48
CA MET A 49 -8.38 -9.17 -18.14
C MET A 49 -8.73 -9.79 -19.51
N GLY A 50 -9.81 -9.32 -20.15
CA GLY A 50 -10.31 -9.80 -21.44
C GLY A 50 -11.73 -10.38 -21.37
N GLU A 51 -12.24 -10.85 -22.51
CA GLU A 51 -13.54 -11.55 -22.58
C GLU A 51 -13.48 -12.81 -21.67
N ASP A 52 -14.40 -12.88 -20.71
CA ASP A 52 -14.60 -13.97 -19.74
C ASP A 52 -13.52 -14.15 -18.63
N LYS A 53 -12.65 -13.16 -18.38
CA LYS A 53 -11.66 -13.23 -17.28
C LYS A 53 -11.88 -12.16 -16.22
N GLU A 54 -12.19 -12.60 -15.00
CA GLU A 54 -12.20 -11.74 -13.81
C GLU A 54 -10.84 -11.04 -13.65
N GLY A 55 -10.87 -9.74 -13.35
CA GLY A 55 -9.67 -8.96 -13.09
C GLY A 55 -8.93 -9.36 -11.81
N LEU A 56 -8.06 -8.47 -11.33
CA LEU A 56 -7.25 -8.74 -10.14
C LEU A 56 -8.07 -8.69 -8.84
N TRP A 57 -9.26 -8.10 -8.87
CA TRP A 57 -10.12 -7.92 -7.71
C TRP A 57 -11.04 -9.13 -7.50
N ASN A 58 -11.03 -9.68 -6.29
CA ASN A 58 -11.97 -10.71 -5.91
C ASN A 58 -13.09 -10.12 -5.02
N GLU A 59 -14.33 -10.18 -5.49
CA GLU A 59 -15.47 -9.56 -4.79
C GLU A 59 -15.84 -10.25 -3.47
N GLU A 60 -15.70 -11.58 -3.42
CA GLU A 60 -15.97 -12.42 -2.25
C GLU A 60 -15.02 -12.07 -1.10
N ASP A 61 -13.71 -12.06 -1.38
CA ASP A 61 -12.66 -11.79 -0.39
C ASP A 61 -12.43 -10.29 -0.14
N GLY A 62 -12.95 -9.43 -1.02
CA GLY A 62 -12.73 -7.99 -0.98
C GLY A 62 -11.26 -7.60 -1.04
N PHE A 63 -10.49 -8.22 -1.93
CA PHE A 63 -9.04 -8.09 -1.98
C PHE A 63 -8.47 -8.35 -3.36
N PHE A 64 -7.27 -7.82 -3.62
CA PHE A 64 -6.56 -8.04 -4.88
C PHE A 64 -5.62 -9.23 -4.82
N TYR A 65 -5.58 -10.01 -5.90
CA TYR A 65 -4.78 -11.21 -6.04
C TYR A 65 -4.03 -11.23 -7.37
N ASP A 66 -2.94 -11.98 -7.42
CA ASP A 66 -2.23 -12.27 -8.66
C ASP A 66 -2.99 -13.29 -9.50
N VAL A 67 -2.94 -13.12 -10.82
CA VAL A 67 -3.47 -14.08 -11.79
C VAL A 67 -2.28 -14.70 -12.53
N LEU A 68 -2.15 -16.02 -12.47
CA LEU A 68 -1.17 -16.78 -13.23
C LEU A 68 -1.76 -17.19 -14.57
N GLN A 69 -0.99 -17.01 -15.64
CA GLN A 69 -1.29 -17.62 -16.93
C GLN A 69 -0.49 -18.90 -17.08
N LEU A 70 -1.18 -20.03 -17.15
CA LEU A 70 -0.58 -21.34 -17.33
C LEU A 70 -0.25 -21.58 -18.81
N ALA A 71 0.66 -22.51 -19.07
CA ALA A 71 1.11 -22.83 -20.44
C ALA A 71 -0.01 -23.36 -21.35
N ASN A 72 -1.11 -23.87 -20.77
CA ASN A 72 -2.31 -24.31 -21.48
C ASN A 72 -3.26 -23.14 -21.84
N GLY A 73 -2.91 -21.89 -21.51
CA GLY A 73 -3.73 -20.70 -21.75
C GLY A 73 -4.75 -20.39 -20.65
N GLU A 74 -4.89 -21.27 -19.67
CA GLU A 74 -5.77 -21.09 -18.51
C GLU A 74 -5.23 -19.99 -17.57
N SER A 75 -6.15 -19.31 -16.89
CA SER A 75 -5.81 -18.28 -15.90
C SER A 75 -6.27 -18.73 -14.52
N VAL A 76 -5.36 -18.71 -13.55
CA VAL A 76 -5.64 -19.15 -12.18
C VAL A 76 -5.32 -18.03 -11.21
N THR A 77 -6.32 -17.65 -10.41
CA THR A 77 -6.15 -16.64 -9.36
C THR A 77 -5.45 -17.24 -8.15
N LEU A 78 -4.30 -16.67 -7.79
CA LEU A 78 -3.59 -16.99 -6.57
C LEU A 78 -4.20 -16.23 -5.40
N ARG A 79 -5.14 -16.85 -4.68
CA ARG A 79 -5.77 -16.29 -3.46
C ARG A 79 -4.82 -16.23 -2.25
N LEU A 80 -3.57 -15.80 -2.49
CA LEU A 80 -2.53 -15.57 -1.49
C LEU A 80 -2.59 -14.11 -1.02
N ARG A 81 -2.90 -13.93 0.26
CA ARG A 81 -3.08 -12.64 0.92
C ARG A 81 -1.72 -12.10 1.36
N SER A 82 -1.01 -11.50 0.40
CA SER A 82 0.27 -10.84 0.63
C SER A 82 0.12 -9.32 0.54
N ILE A 83 1.20 -8.62 0.87
CA ILE A 83 1.31 -7.16 0.72
C ILE A 83 1.05 -6.70 -0.72
N VAL A 84 1.24 -7.57 -1.72
CA VAL A 84 0.95 -7.27 -3.12
C VAL A 84 -0.50 -6.85 -3.31
N GLY A 85 -1.44 -7.49 -2.63
CA GLY A 85 -2.86 -7.12 -2.69
C GLY A 85 -3.19 -5.78 -2.04
N LEU A 86 -2.24 -5.18 -1.31
CA LEU A 86 -2.36 -3.83 -0.74
C LEU A 86 -1.74 -2.74 -1.63
N ILE A 87 -0.87 -3.08 -2.60
CA ILE A 87 -0.20 -2.12 -3.48
C ILE A 87 -1.18 -1.20 -4.26
N PRO A 88 -2.38 -1.66 -4.69
CA PRO A 88 -3.38 -0.77 -5.28
C PRO A 88 -3.76 0.45 -4.42
N LEU A 89 -3.54 0.40 -3.10
CA LEU A 89 -3.72 1.54 -2.18
C LEU A 89 -2.81 2.73 -2.51
N PHE A 90 -1.65 2.48 -3.13
CA PHE A 90 -0.65 3.51 -3.42
C PHE A 90 -0.99 4.36 -4.63
N ALA A 91 -1.79 3.83 -5.55
CA ALA A 91 -2.28 4.56 -6.71
C ALA A 91 -3.44 5.48 -6.30
N VAL A 92 -3.09 6.59 -5.63
CA VAL A 92 -4.02 7.64 -5.18
C VAL A 92 -3.41 9.02 -5.39
N GLU A 93 -4.12 9.86 -6.13
CA GLU A 93 -3.79 11.27 -6.34
C GLU A 93 -5.01 12.16 -6.18
N ILE A 94 -4.78 13.38 -5.70
CA ILE A 94 -5.83 14.37 -5.45
C ILE A 94 -5.49 15.64 -6.21
N ILE A 95 -6.40 16.00 -7.11
CA ILE A 95 -6.26 17.13 -8.01
C ILE A 95 -7.12 18.27 -7.47
N ASP A 96 -6.51 19.44 -7.28
CA ASP A 96 -7.24 20.66 -6.93
C ASP A 96 -7.93 21.22 -8.19
N HIS A 97 -9.19 21.59 -8.10
CA HIS A 97 -9.92 22.17 -9.22
C HIS A 97 -9.26 23.44 -9.79
N HIS A 98 -8.60 24.26 -8.97
CA HIS A 98 -7.88 25.44 -9.47
C HIS A 98 -6.71 25.09 -10.39
N LEU A 99 -6.13 23.89 -10.24
CA LEU A 99 -5.06 23.41 -11.13
C LEU A 99 -5.62 23.15 -12.53
N LEU A 100 -6.84 22.64 -12.60
CA LEU A 100 -7.54 22.25 -13.84
C LEU A 100 -8.07 23.46 -14.61
N GLU A 101 -8.51 24.51 -13.92
CA GLU A 101 -8.94 25.77 -14.53
C GLU A 101 -7.83 26.42 -15.39
N LYS A 102 -6.56 26.11 -15.10
CA LYS A 102 -5.39 26.58 -15.86
C LYS A 102 -4.91 25.59 -16.94
N MET A 103 -5.61 24.46 -17.10
CA MET A 103 -5.25 23.38 -18.01
C MET A 103 -6.45 23.02 -18.91
N PRO A 104 -6.84 23.91 -19.85
CA PRO A 104 -8.05 23.74 -20.66
C PRO A 104 -7.98 22.58 -21.65
N ASN A 105 -6.80 22.23 -22.17
CA ASN A 105 -6.66 21.07 -23.07
C ASN A 105 -6.80 19.77 -22.28
N PHE A 106 -6.24 19.71 -21.06
CA PHE A 106 -6.41 18.57 -20.17
C PHE A 106 -7.88 18.36 -19.83
N GLN A 107 -8.56 19.44 -19.42
CA GLN A 107 -9.99 19.40 -19.11
C GLN A 107 -10.82 18.93 -20.31
N ALA A 108 -10.60 19.53 -21.49
CA ALA A 108 -11.31 19.14 -22.71
C ALA A 108 -11.09 17.66 -23.07
N ARG A 109 -9.86 17.15 -22.90
CA ARG A 109 -9.55 15.75 -23.19
C ARG A 109 -10.19 14.80 -22.19
N MET A 110 -10.17 15.15 -20.91
CA MET A 110 -10.82 14.36 -19.87
C MET A 110 -12.33 14.32 -20.08
N ASP A 111 -12.98 15.46 -20.36
CA ASP A 111 -14.42 15.51 -20.71
C ASP A 111 -14.73 14.63 -21.93
N TRP A 112 -13.85 14.64 -22.93
CA TRP A 112 -13.97 13.76 -24.08
C TRP A 112 -13.88 12.28 -23.70
N VAL A 113 -12.94 11.90 -22.82
CA VAL A 113 -12.82 10.50 -22.34
C VAL A 113 -14.06 10.09 -21.56
N LEU A 114 -14.53 10.91 -20.61
CA LEU A 114 -15.71 10.63 -19.81
C LEU A 114 -16.96 10.44 -20.70
N LYS A 115 -17.08 11.20 -21.79
CA LYS A 115 -18.20 11.11 -22.72
C LYS A 115 -18.11 9.94 -23.70
N ASN A 116 -16.92 9.64 -24.22
CA ASN A 116 -16.76 8.72 -25.36
C ASN A 116 -16.23 7.34 -24.98
N LYS A 117 -15.73 7.16 -23.75
CA LYS A 117 -15.18 5.90 -23.23
C LYS A 117 -15.84 5.51 -21.92
N PRO A 118 -17.12 5.11 -21.94
CA PRO A 118 -17.89 4.80 -20.73
C PRO A 118 -17.22 3.73 -19.84
N GLU A 119 -16.52 2.77 -20.44
CA GLU A 119 -15.72 1.76 -19.75
C GLU A 119 -14.61 2.38 -18.87
N LEU A 120 -13.95 3.43 -19.36
CA LEU A 120 -12.94 4.18 -18.61
C LEU A 120 -13.56 5.25 -17.71
N ALA A 121 -14.67 5.86 -18.13
CA ALA A 121 -15.39 6.86 -17.34
C ALA A 121 -15.90 6.24 -16.04
N ASN A 122 -16.37 4.99 -16.11
CA ASN A 122 -16.74 4.22 -14.93
C ASN A 122 -15.59 4.07 -13.95
N LEU A 123 -14.32 4.18 -14.37
CA LEU A 123 -13.11 4.10 -13.54
C LEU A 123 -12.78 5.41 -12.81
N VAL A 124 -13.16 6.56 -13.40
CA VAL A 124 -12.99 7.89 -12.83
C VAL A 124 -14.18 8.18 -11.92
N SER A 125 -14.00 8.03 -10.60
CA SER A 125 -15.08 8.29 -9.66
C SER A 125 -15.50 9.75 -9.69
N HIS A 126 -16.80 9.98 -9.86
CA HIS A 126 -17.53 11.21 -9.52
C HIS A 126 -16.70 12.50 -9.65
N TRP A 127 -16.17 12.76 -10.84
CA TRP A 127 -15.52 14.03 -11.16
C TRP A 127 -16.42 15.23 -10.84
N ASP A 128 -17.74 15.02 -10.91
CA ASP A 128 -18.75 16.04 -10.63
C ASP A 128 -19.14 16.13 -9.15
N GLU A 129 -18.77 15.15 -8.29
CA GLU A 129 -18.96 15.26 -6.84
C GLU A 129 -17.74 15.93 -6.23
N GLU A 130 -17.82 17.25 -6.08
CA GLU A 130 -16.85 18.01 -5.33
C GLU A 130 -16.75 17.44 -3.90
N GLY A 131 -15.63 16.78 -3.58
CA GLY A 131 -15.21 16.65 -2.20
C GLY A 131 -15.12 18.03 -1.53
N SER A 132 -14.93 18.08 -0.21
CA SER A 132 -14.78 19.36 0.48
C SER A 132 -13.67 20.22 -0.16
N GLY A 133 -14.06 21.36 -0.75
CA GLY A 133 -13.16 22.33 -1.37
C GLY A 133 -12.80 22.09 -2.85
N ARG A 134 -13.69 21.54 -3.68
CA ARG A 134 -13.49 21.34 -5.14
C ARG A 134 -12.24 20.51 -5.46
N LYS A 135 -12.16 19.31 -4.89
CA LYS A 135 -11.04 18.36 -5.14
C LYS A 135 -11.55 17.14 -5.88
N HIS A 136 -10.69 16.58 -6.73
CA HIS A 136 -10.95 15.39 -7.53
C HIS A 136 -10.05 14.25 -7.10
N LEU A 137 -10.63 13.07 -6.82
CA LEU A 137 -9.89 11.87 -6.43
C LEU A 137 -9.65 10.97 -7.64
N MET A 138 -8.39 10.68 -7.92
CA MET A 138 -7.99 9.60 -8.83
C MET A 138 -7.39 8.46 -8.02
N SER A 139 -8.06 7.32 -8.00
CA SER A 139 -7.60 6.14 -7.26
C SER A 139 -8.14 4.84 -7.83
N ILE A 140 -7.32 3.78 -7.79
CA ILE A 140 -7.76 2.40 -8.08
C ILE A 140 -8.78 1.94 -7.04
N LEU A 141 -8.55 2.30 -5.77
CA LEU A 141 -9.42 1.97 -4.66
C LEU A 141 -10.46 3.07 -4.41
N ARG A 142 -11.73 2.76 -4.68
CA ARG A 142 -12.89 3.60 -4.29
C ARG A 142 -13.32 3.33 -2.87
N LYS A 143 -14.13 4.23 -2.30
CA LYS A 143 -14.68 4.13 -0.94
C LYS A 143 -15.08 2.70 -0.53
N THR A 144 -15.85 1.97 -1.35
CA THR A 144 -16.30 0.61 -1.03
C THR A 144 -15.16 -0.42 -1.01
N ARG A 145 -14.32 -0.46 -2.05
CA ARG A 145 -13.19 -1.38 -2.12
C ARG A 145 -12.10 -1.02 -1.11
N LEU A 146 -11.86 0.27 -0.90
CA LEU A 146 -10.97 0.80 0.12
C LEU A 146 -11.39 0.29 1.49
N LYS A 147 -12.68 0.38 1.85
CA LYS A 147 -13.19 -0.20 3.10
C LYS A 147 -12.92 -1.70 3.18
N LYS A 148 -13.22 -2.48 2.14
CA LYS A 148 -12.98 -3.93 2.11
C LYS A 148 -11.50 -4.28 2.32
N VAL A 149 -10.59 -3.59 1.64
CA VAL A 149 -9.14 -3.78 1.79
C VAL A 149 -8.68 -3.39 3.20
N LEU A 150 -9.15 -2.27 3.73
CA LEU A 150 -8.81 -1.80 5.07
C LEU A 150 -9.30 -2.76 6.16
N THR A 151 -10.51 -3.32 6.02
CA THR A 151 -11.00 -4.37 6.94
C THR A 151 -9.98 -5.50 7.07
N ARG A 152 -9.34 -5.90 5.97
CA ARG A 152 -8.32 -6.95 6.02
C ARG A 152 -6.98 -6.47 6.58
N MET A 153 -6.51 -5.33 6.08
CA MET A 153 -5.22 -4.75 6.46
C MET A 153 -5.14 -4.43 7.96
N LEU A 154 -6.26 -4.04 8.56
CA LEU A 154 -6.37 -3.57 9.94
C LEU A 154 -6.79 -4.69 10.92
N ASP A 155 -6.88 -5.94 10.45
CA ASP A 155 -7.14 -7.11 11.30
C ASP A 155 -5.83 -7.64 11.92
N GLU A 156 -5.80 -7.76 13.24
CA GLU A 156 -4.63 -8.22 13.99
C GLU A 156 -4.31 -9.70 13.76
N LYS A 157 -5.31 -10.50 13.37
CA LYS A 157 -5.17 -11.91 12.96
C LYS A 157 -4.65 -12.05 11.53
N GLU A 158 -4.63 -10.97 10.76
CA GLU A 158 -4.09 -10.94 9.41
C GLU A 158 -2.84 -10.05 9.36
N PHE A 159 -2.98 -8.80 8.94
CA PHE A 159 -1.86 -7.94 8.58
C PHE A 159 -1.42 -7.00 9.71
N LEU A 160 -2.30 -6.60 10.62
CA LEU A 160 -1.99 -5.59 11.63
C LEU A 160 -1.16 -6.21 12.77
N SER A 161 0.09 -5.75 12.90
CA SER A 161 1.00 -6.12 13.99
C SER A 161 1.07 -5.01 15.03
N SER A 162 1.57 -5.31 16.22
CA SER A 162 1.98 -4.31 17.21
C SER A 162 3.08 -3.36 16.69
N TYR A 163 3.74 -3.71 15.60
CA TYR A 163 4.90 -3.01 15.05
C TYR A 163 4.71 -2.46 13.63
N GLY A 164 3.50 -2.57 13.04
CA GLY A 164 3.21 -2.11 11.68
C GLY A 164 2.31 -3.08 10.91
N ILE A 165 2.34 -3.00 9.58
CA ILE A 165 1.63 -3.91 8.66
C ILE A 165 2.60 -5.00 8.18
N ARG A 166 2.22 -6.27 8.38
CA ARG A 166 2.98 -7.46 7.95
C ARG A 166 2.98 -7.59 6.44
N ALA A 167 4.03 -8.19 5.86
CA ALA A 167 4.09 -8.42 4.42
C ALA A 167 3.16 -9.57 3.94
N MET A 168 2.62 -10.37 4.85
CA MET A 168 1.70 -11.46 4.55
C MET A 168 0.72 -11.64 5.69
N SER A 169 -0.50 -12.06 5.36
CA SER A 169 -1.52 -12.36 6.36
C SER A 169 -1.06 -13.47 7.30
N LYS A 170 -1.18 -13.22 8.60
CA LYS A 170 -0.80 -14.16 9.66
C LYS A 170 -1.66 -15.44 9.68
N VAL A 171 -2.82 -15.46 9.02
CA VAL A 171 -3.66 -16.67 8.89
C VAL A 171 -2.91 -17.88 8.31
N TYR A 172 -1.87 -17.63 7.51
CA TYR A 172 -1.02 -18.67 6.91
C TYR A 172 -0.02 -19.31 7.89
N GLU A 173 -0.01 -18.88 9.15
CA GLU A 173 0.71 -19.56 10.24
C GLU A 173 0.03 -20.89 10.57
N GLU A 174 -1.30 -20.86 10.77
CA GLU A 174 -2.11 -22.04 11.08
C GLU A 174 -2.63 -22.74 9.83
N ASN A 175 -2.97 -21.97 8.79
CA ASN A 175 -3.62 -22.46 7.57
C ASN A 175 -2.79 -22.11 6.34
N PRO A 176 -1.67 -22.80 6.06
CA PRO A 176 -0.77 -22.42 4.99
C PRO A 176 -1.47 -22.43 3.63
N PHE A 177 -1.08 -21.50 2.76
CA PHE A 177 -1.59 -21.48 1.40
C PHE A 177 -0.97 -22.63 0.61
N VAL A 178 -1.81 -23.37 -0.10
CA VAL A 178 -1.40 -24.53 -0.91
C VAL A 178 -1.80 -24.30 -2.35
N PHE A 179 -0.82 -24.39 -3.25
CA PHE A 179 -1.03 -24.31 -4.69
C PHE A 179 -0.45 -25.54 -5.39
N THR A 180 -1.31 -26.31 -6.06
CA THR A 180 -0.92 -27.53 -6.77
C THR A 180 -0.92 -27.26 -8.28
N VAL A 181 0.23 -27.46 -8.92
CA VAL A 181 0.36 -27.33 -10.39
C VAL A 181 1.27 -28.42 -10.92
N HIS A 182 0.87 -29.08 -12.02
CA HIS A 182 1.60 -30.20 -12.63
C HIS A 182 1.99 -31.32 -11.64
N GLY A 183 1.14 -31.62 -10.65
CA GLY A 183 1.40 -32.65 -9.63
C GLY A 183 2.35 -32.21 -8.50
N ASN A 184 2.92 -31.01 -8.59
CA ASN A 184 3.76 -30.43 -7.54
C ASN A 184 2.94 -29.57 -6.59
N LYS A 185 3.03 -29.86 -5.29
CA LYS A 185 2.40 -29.09 -4.22
C LYS A 185 3.35 -28.01 -3.72
N ASN A 186 3.00 -26.75 -3.93
CA ASN A 186 3.71 -25.60 -3.38
C ASN A 186 2.97 -25.14 -2.13
N VAL A 187 3.69 -24.94 -1.02
CA VAL A 187 3.11 -24.53 0.27
C VAL A 187 3.78 -23.26 0.74
N VAL A 188 2.97 -22.28 1.13
CA VAL A 188 3.42 -20.96 1.60
C VAL A 188 2.92 -20.75 3.02
N TYR A 189 3.87 -20.69 3.95
CA TYR A 189 3.63 -20.34 5.35
C TYR A 189 3.87 -18.85 5.59
N TYR A 190 3.16 -18.30 6.58
CA TYR A 190 3.58 -17.08 7.23
C TYR A 190 4.90 -17.33 7.98
N THR A 191 5.93 -16.57 7.64
CA THR A 191 7.24 -16.61 8.30
C THR A 191 7.59 -15.19 8.76
N PRO A 192 7.57 -14.90 10.06
CA PRO A 192 7.60 -13.52 10.53
C PRO A 192 8.99 -12.88 10.49
N ALA A 193 10.06 -13.66 10.26
CA ALA A 193 11.44 -13.17 10.19
C ALA A 193 12.19 -13.76 8.98
N GLU A 194 13.20 -14.59 9.18
CA GLU A 194 13.98 -15.21 8.10
C GLU A 194 13.11 -16.18 7.28
N SER A 195 13.48 -16.42 6.02
CA SER A 195 12.77 -17.36 5.16
C SER A 195 13.02 -18.81 5.61
N ASP A 196 12.00 -19.66 5.55
CA ASP A 196 12.14 -21.11 5.73
C ASP A 196 12.74 -21.83 4.50
N SER A 197 13.02 -21.09 3.42
CA SER A 197 13.53 -21.63 2.16
C SER A 197 14.79 -20.90 1.70
N ARG A 198 15.62 -21.60 0.91
CA ARG A 198 16.87 -21.05 0.35
C ARG A 198 16.67 -20.13 -0.86
N MET A 199 15.43 -19.91 -1.29
CA MET A 199 15.14 -19.00 -2.39
C MET A 199 15.65 -17.60 -2.03
N PHE A 200 16.31 -16.92 -2.97
CA PHE A 200 16.93 -15.61 -2.76
C PHE A 200 17.91 -15.54 -1.57
N GLY A 201 18.64 -16.64 -1.32
CA GLY A 201 19.68 -16.68 -0.27
C GLY A 201 19.16 -16.85 1.15
N GLY A 202 17.85 -17.06 1.35
CA GLY A 202 17.22 -17.41 2.63
C GLY A 202 17.12 -16.29 3.68
N ASN A 203 17.89 -15.20 3.51
CA ASN A 203 17.92 -14.08 4.44
C ASN A 203 16.95 -12.94 4.12
N SER A 204 16.36 -12.90 2.91
CA SER A 204 15.33 -11.91 2.56
C SER A 204 13.96 -12.59 2.53
N ASN A 205 12.95 -11.96 3.13
CA ASN A 205 11.64 -12.57 3.30
C ASN A 205 10.51 -11.54 3.26
N TRP A 206 9.52 -11.83 2.41
CA TRP A 206 8.28 -11.05 2.23
C TRP A 206 7.04 -11.79 2.72
N ARG A 207 7.19 -12.91 3.43
CA ARG A 207 6.09 -13.77 3.88
C ARG A 207 5.66 -13.54 5.32
N GLY A 208 5.83 -12.31 5.82
CA GLY A 208 5.43 -11.98 7.17
C GLY A 208 6.12 -10.77 7.80
N PRO A 209 7.41 -10.49 7.52
CA PRO A 209 8.09 -9.39 8.19
C PRO A 209 7.51 -8.02 7.84
N ILE A 210 7.85 -7.03 8.65
CA ILE A 210 7.47 -5.63 8.46
C ILE A 210 8.57 -4.92 7.69
N TRP A 211 8.17 -4.30 6.58
CA TRP A 211 9.05 -3.53 5.71
C TRP A 211 8.66 -2.06 5.75
N PHE A 212 9.62 -1.21 6.12
CA PHE A 212 9.43 0.24 6.21
C PHE A 212 8.96 0.91 4.92
N PRO A 213 9.51 0.62 3.72
CA PRO A 213 9.10 1.34 2.51
C PRO A 213 7.62 1.14 2.18
N ILE A 214 7.11 -0.09 2.32
CA ILE A 214 5.69 -0.38 2.10
C ILE A 214 4.83 0.27 3.18
N ASN A 215 5.20 0.12 4.46
CA ASN A 215 4.46 0.72 5.56
C ASN A 215 4.39 2.25 5.46
N PHE A 216 5.48 2.88 5.03
CA PHE A 216 5.54 4.30 4.76
C PHE A 216 4.56 4.70 3.66
N LEU A 217 4.52 3.97 2.54
CA LEU A 217 3.56 4.21 1.46
C LEU A 217 2.11 4.00 1.91
N ILE A 218 1.83 3.00 2.77
CA ILE A 218 0.51 2.82 3.37
C ILE A 218 0.09 4.06 4.17
N VAL A 219 0.98 4.58 5.02
CA VAL A 219 0.71 5.78 5.82
C VAL A 219 0.43 6.99 4.92
N GLU A 220 1.28 7.24 3.92
CA GLU A 220 1.11 8.35 2.97
C GLU A 220 -0.21 8.22 2.19
N SER A 221 -0.56 7.02 1.72
CA SER A 221 -1.82 6.78 1.01
C SER A 221 -3.04 7.00 1.89
N LEU A 222 -3.02 6.54 3.15
CA LEU A 222 -4.10 6.78 4.09
C LEU A 222 -4.29 8.29 4.36
N GLN A 223 -3.19 9.03 4.50
CA GLN A 223 -3.23 10.49 4.64
C GLN A 223 -3.78 11.17 3.39
N ARG A 224 -3.42 10.71 2.18
CA ARG A 224 -4.03 11.19 0.94
C ARG A 224 -5.53 10.92 0.91
N PHE A 225 -5.97 9.69 1.16
CA PHE A 225 -7.41 9.41 1.24
C PHE A 225 -8.12 10.24 2.31
N HIS A 226 -7.49 10.50 3.46
CA HIS A 226 -8.04 11.42 4.45
C HIS A 226 -8.14 12.86 3.92
N PHE A 227 -7.14 13.35 3.20
CA PHE A 227 -7.17 14.70 2.61
C PHE A 227 -8.38 14.90 1.67
N TYR A 228 -8.84 13.83 1.01
CA TYR A 228 -10.05 13.84 0.19
C TYR A 228 -11.33 13.65 1.02
N TYR A 229 -11.43 12.56 1.79
CA TYR A 229 -12.67 12.18 2.49
C TYR A 229 -12.90 12.92 3.82
N GLY A 230 -11.87 13.58 4.36
CA GLY A 230 -11.89 14.18 5.69
C GLY A 230 -12.31 13.19 6.77
N ASN A 231 -13.10 13.67 7.74
CA ASN A 231 -13.62 12.87 8.85
C ASN A 231 -14.84 12.00 8.48
N SER A 232 -15.31 12.07 7.23
CA SER A 232 -16.53 11.39 6.78
C SER A 232 -16.33 9.89 6.54
N LEU A 233 -15.12 9.50 6.13
CA LEU A 233 -14.77 8.09 5.96
C LEU A 233 -14.16 7.55 7.24
N LYS A 234 -14.92 6.68 7.90
CA LYS A 234 -14.47 5.91 9.06
C LYS A 234 -14.44 4.41 8.77
N VAL A 235 -13.51 3.75 9.43
CA VAL A 235 -13.30 2.30 9.42
C VAL A 235 -13.17 1.77 10.84
N ASP A 236 -13.48 0.50 11.03
CA ASP A 236 -13.26 -0.21 12.29
C ASP A 236 -11.75 -0.42 12.50
N PHE A 237 -11.22 0.00 13.64
CA PHE A 237 -9.79 -0.08 13.94
C PHE A 237 -9.51 -0.38 15.42
N PRO A 238 -8.83 -1.50 15.75
CA PRO A 238 -8.56 -2.63 14.85
C PRO A 238 -9.86 -3.24 14.29
N THR A 239 -9.75 -3.97 13.18
CA THR A 239 -10.92 -4.68 12.63
C THR A 239 -11.54 -5.60 13.67
N GLY A 240 -12.86 -5.53 13.84
CA GLY A 240 -13.62 -6.29 14.82
C GLY A 240 -13.70 -5.66 16.22
N SER A 241 -13.10 -4.48 16.44
CA SER A 241 -13.11 -3.80 17.74
C SER A 241 -14.41 -3.03 18.00
N GLY A 242 -15.10 -2.59 16.95
CA GLY A 242 -16.23 -1.66 17.02
C GLY A 242 -15.82 -0.19 17.13
N GLU A 243 -14.53 0.12 17.32
CA GLU A 243 -14.02 1.48 17.40
C GLU A 243 -13.86 2.08 15.99
N GLN A 244 -14.56 3.19 15.72
CA GLN A 244 -14.54 3.84 14.40
C GLN A 244 -13.51 4.97 14.36
N LYS A 245 -12.48 4.81 13.52
CA LYS A 245 -11.44 5.82 13.28
C LYS A 245 -11.48 6.36 11.87
N ASN A 246 -11.16 7.64 11.69
CA ASN A 246 -10.89 8.22 10.37
C ASN A 246 -9.50 7.77 9.87
N LEU A 247 -9.20 8.02 8.60
CA LEU A 247 -7.97 7.52 7.99
C LEU A 247 -6.67 8.19 8.50
N ASP A 248 -6.72 9.41 9.03
CA ASP A 248 -5.55 10.06 9.68
C ASP A 248 -5.23 9.43 11.02
N GLU A 249 -6.26 9.09 11.80
CA GLU A 249 -6.11 8.38 13.07
C GLU A 249 -5.52 6.99 12.84
N VAL A 250 -5.96 6.28 11.79
CA VAL A 250 -5.39 4.99 11.40
C VAL A 250 -3.93 5.16 10.94
N ALA A 251 -3.63 6.14 10.08
CA ALA A 251 -2.27 6.42 9.62
C ALA A 251 -1.33 6.76 10.78
N SER A 252 -1.80 7.57 11.74
CA SER A 252 -1.07 7.93 12.95
C SER A 252 -0.84 6.72 13.85
N ASN A 253 -1.81 5.83 13.99
CA ASN A 253 -1.64 4.62 14.78
C ASN A 253 -0.58 3.67 14.17
N ILE A 254 -0.64 3.45 12.85
CA ILE A 254 0.38 2.65 12.14
C ILE A 254 1.76 3.30 12.27
N SER A 255 1.85 4.62 12.13
CA SER A 255 3.10 5.37 12.33
C SER A 255 3.67 5.18 13.74
N ASN A 256 2.82 5.25 14.77
CA ASN A 256 3.22 5.02 16.16
C ASN A 256 3.72 3.59 16.39
N ARG A 257 3.07 2.59 15.79
CA ARG A 257 3.51 1.17 15.83
C ARG A 257 4.88 0.98 15.16
N LEU A 258 5.14 1.66 14.06
CA LEU A 258 6.46 1.63 13.40
C LEU A 258 7.52 2.35 14.23
N CYS A 259 7.17 3.49 14.83
CA CYS A 259 8.08 4.25 15.69
C CYS A 259 8.42 3.48 16.96
N SER A 260 7.47 2.74 17.54
CA SER A 260 7.67 1.98 18.79
C SER A 260 8.79 0.95 18.69
N ILE A 261 9.07 0.43 17.48
CA ILE A 261 10.23 -0.44 17.22
C ILE A 261 11.53 0.16 17.76
N PHE A 262 11.67 1.48 17.63
CA PHE A 262 12.87 2.22 18.00
C PHE A 262 12.75 2.96 19.32
N LEU A 263 11.61 2.95 20.00
CA LEU A 263 11.42 3.62 21.29
C LEU A 263 11.68 2.65 22.44
N LYS A 264 12.01 3.18 23.62
CA LYS A 264 12.13 2.38 24.84
C LYS A 264 10.71 2.05 25.31
N ASP A 265 10.46 0.78 25.61
CA ASP A 265 9.25 0.33 26.30
C ASP A 265 9.33 0.61 27.82
N GLU A 266 8.32 0.15 28.56
CA GLU A 266 8.26 0.28 30.03
C GLU A 266 9.41 -0.42 30.76
N SER A 267 10.02 -1.44 30.13
CA SER A 267 11.19 -2.15 30.64
C SER A 267 12.51 -1.51 30.18
N GLY A 268 12.47 -0.40 29.44
CA GLY A 268 13.64 0.27 28.88
C GLY A 268 14.23 -0.40 27.64
N GLN A 269 13.55 -1.39 27.05
CA GLN A 269 14.02 -2.13 25.88
C GLN A 269 13.53 -1.50 24.58
N ARG A 270 14.28 -1.70 23.49
CA ARG A 270 13.83 -1.36 22.14
C ARG A 270 13.57 -2.65 21.36
N ALA A 271 12.45 -2.72 20.65
CA ALA A 271 12.05 -3.94 19.97
C ALA A 271 13.12 -4.43 18.98
N PHE A 272 13.75 -3.51 18.23
CA PHE A 272 14.78 -3.88 17.24
C PHE A 272 15.97 -4.65 17.85
N ASN A 273 16.26 -4.49 19.15
CA ASN A 273 17.33 -5.20 19.83
C ASN A 273 17.00 -6.68 20.12
N GLY A 274 15.75 -7.11 19.93
CA GLY A 274 15.33 -8.51 20.08
C GLY A 274 15.60 -9.09 21.47
N GLY A 275 15.53 -8.27 22.52
CA GLY A 275 15.82 -8.70 23.90
C GLY A 275 17.31 -8.83 24.24
N ASN A 276 18.23 -8.40 23.38
CA ASN A 276 19.66 -8.47 23.67
C ASN A 276 20.03 -7.56 24.85
N TYR A 277 20.46 -8.16 25.96
CA TYR A 277 20.78 -7.45 27.20
C TYR A 277 21.84 -6.36 27.00
N LYS A 278 22.91 -6.66 26.24
CA LYS A 278 24.00 -5.72 26.01
C LYS A 278 23.50 -4.48 25.29
N PHE A 279 22.69 -4.64 24.24
CA PHE A 279 22.18 -3.50 23.47
C PHE A 279 21.03 -2.76 24.13
N ASN A 280 20.34 -3.35 25.12
CA ASN A 280 19.28 -2.66 25.85
C ASN A 280 19.77 -1.95 27.12
N TYR A 281 20.79 -2.48 27.81
CA TYR A 281 21.12 -2.03 29.17
C TYR A 281 22.57 -1.57 29.37
N ASP A 282 23.54 -2.02 28.57
CA ASP A 282 24.93 -1.62 28.73
C ASP A 282 25.07 -0.10 28.48
N PRO A 283 25.62 0.68 29.43
CA PRO A 283 25.78 2.13 29.28
C PRO A 283 26.53 2.56 28.02
N ASN A 284 27.40 1.70 27.47
CA ASN A 284 28.18 1.99 26.27
C ASN A 284 27.43 1.71 24.97
N PHE A 285 26.31 0.97 24.99
CA PHE A 285 25.62 0.51 23.79
C PHE A 285 24.13 0.86 23.73
N LYS A 286 23.47 1.06 24.88
CA LYS A 286 22.00 1.21 24.99
C LYS A 286 21.37 2.36 24.20
N ASP A 287 22.18 3.36 23.83
CA ASP A 287 21.73 4.55 23.12
C ASP A 287 22.10 4.55 21.63
N TYR A 288 22.76 3.49 21.13
CA TYR A 288 22.99 3.31 19.70
C TYR A 288 21.75 2.75 19.01
N ILE A 289 21.24 3.50 18.04
CA ILE A 289 20.09 3.12 17.22
C ILE A 289 20.59 2.53 15.90
N THR A 290 20.33 1.24 15.69
CA THR A 290 20.69 0.53 14.47
C THR A 290 19.47 0.32 13.60
N PHE A 291 19.60 0.56 12.30
CA PHE A 291 18.57 0.26 11.32
C PHE A 291 18.81 -1.07 10.64
N PHE A 292 17.72 -1.75 10.29
CA PHE A 292 17.72 -3.07 9.70
C PHE A 292 16.94 -3.07 8.38
N GLU A 293 17.17 -4.09 7.57
CA GLU A 293 16.48 -4.33 6.31
C GLU A 293 14.97 -4.44 6.49
N TYR A 294 14.57 -5.25 7.46
CA TYR A 294 13.18 -5.46 7.84
C TYR A 294 13.10 -5.87 9.31
N PHE A 295 11.87 -5.97 9.81
CA PHE A 295 11.60 -6.25 11.22
C PHE A 295 10.68 -7.44 11.36
N HIS A 296 10.86 -8.22 12.42
CA HIS A 296 10.03 -9.38 12.65
C HIS A 296 8.56 -8.99 12.82
N GLY A 297 7.66 -9.66 12.10
CA GLY A 297 6.24 -9.31 11.99
C GLY A 297 5.42 -9.38 13.28
N ASP A 298 5.98 -9.84 14.40
CA ASP A 298 5.26 -10.10 15.65
C ASP A 298 5.94 -9.52 16.88
N ASN A 299 7.27 -9.39 16.89
CA ASN A 299 8.01 -8.84 18.03
C ASN A 299 8.90 -7.64 17.67
N GLY A 300 8.95 -7.23 16.41
CA GLY A 300 9.69 -6.03 15.99
C GLY A 300 11.21 -6.13 16.06
N ARG A 301 11.81 -7.30 16.32
CA ARG A 301 13.28 -7.44 16.28
C ARG A 301 13.83 -7.10 14.89
N GLY A 302 15.02 -6.50 14.84
CA GLY A 302 15.71 -6.23 13.58
C GLY A 302 16.15 -7.54 12.91
N VAL A 303 16.02 -7.59 11.57
CA VAL A 303 16.36 -8.77 10.75
C VAL A 303 17.02 -8.33 9.44
N GLY A 304 17.83 -9.22 8.86
CA GLY A 304 18.53 -8.96 7.60
C GLY A 304 19.76 -8.08 7.80
N ALA A 305 20.12 -7.32 6.77
CA ALA A 305 21.27 -6.42 6.84
C ALA A 305 21.09 -5.37 7.95
N SER A 306 22.12 -5.18 8.78
CA SER A 306 22.17 -4.09 9.77
C SER A 306 22.80 -2.83 9.17
N HIS A 307 22.67 -1.70 9.87
CA HIS A 307 23.11 -0.37 9.41
C HIS A 307 22.43 0.08 8.11
N GLN A 308 21.20 -0.38 7.88
CA GLN A 308 20.43 0.00 6.71
C GLN A 308 19.75 1.36 6.91
N THR A 309 20.55 2.43 6.94
CA THR A 309 20.10 3.82 6.78
C THR A 309 19.66 4.13 5.34
N GLY A 310 19.06 3.14 4.66
CA GLY A 310 18.31 3.31 3.44
C GLY A 310 16.85 3.58 3.76
N TRP A 311 15.94 2.75 3.26
CA TRP A 311 14.49 2.95 3.40
C TRP A 311 13.99 3.02 4.86
N THR A 312 14.69 2.40 5.81
CA THR A 312 14.28 2.39 7.24
C THR A 312 14.38 3.78 7.87
N ALA A 313 15.21 4.67 7.30
CA ALA A 313 15.32 6.06 7.74
C ALA A 313 14.02 6.87 7.55
N THR A 314 13.06 6.37 6.76
CA THR A 314 11.71 6.96 6.65
C THR A 314 10.99 7.06 8.00
N VAL A 315 11.41 6.31 9.02
CA VAL A 315 10.92 6.47 10.40
C VAL A 315 11.06 7.90 10.93
N ALA A 316 12.10 8.64 10.52
CA ALA A 316 12.27 10.04 10.94
C ALA A 316 11.11 10.92 10.46
N LYS A 317 10.61 10.67 9.23
CA LYS A 317 9.43 11.34 8.68
C LYS A 317 8.16 10.89 9.38
N LEU A 318 8.04 9.62 9.75
CA LEU A 318 6.89 9.12 10.54
C LEU A 318 6.82 9.73 11.94
N MET A 319 7.96 9.98 12.59
CA MET A 319 8.03 10.65 13.89
C MET A 319 7.74 12.16 13.80
N LYS A 320 8.03 12.78 12.65
CA LYS A 320 7.76 14.20 12.36
C LYS A 320 7.03 14.35 11.02
N PRO A 321 5.74 13.96 10.94
CA PRO A 321 5.01 13.90 9.68
C PRO A 321 4.82 15.29 9.06
N ARG A 322 4.75 16.34 9.88
CA ARG A 322 4.65 17.74 9.44
C ARG A 322 5.92 18.48 9.84
N LEU A 323 6.57 19.15 8.88
CA LEU A 323 7.58 20.15 9.20
C LEU A 323 6.80 21.38 9.69
N GLY A 324 6.98 21.71 10.97
CA GLY A 324 6.42 22.93 11.56
C GLY A 324 7.16 24.17 11.11
#